data_AF-A0A1I1B692-F1
#
_entry.id   AF-A0A1I1B692-F1
#
_cell.length_a   1.000
_cell.length_b   1.000
_cell.length_c   1.000
_cell.angle_alpha   90.00
_cell.angle_beta   90.00
_cell.angle_gamma   90.00
#
_symmetry.space_group_name_H-M   'P 1'
#
loop_
_entity.id
_entity.type
_entity.pdbx_description
1 polymer ?
#
loop_
_entity_poly.entity_id
_entity_poly.type
_entity_poly.pdbx_seq_one_letter_code
_entity_poly.pdbx_strand_id
1 'polypeptide(L)'
;MSTDQDTDLAEAIAKELLAHPAVVALSGGPLGVLATHLPGRKVTGVRAPGHGEPVEVGVVVRLGDPLPQVTEELRARVRTLAGAVRVDVTVTDVQAEVPAQARAAERR
;
A
#
# COMPACT_ATOMS: atom_id res chain seq x y z
N MET A 1 14.97 -1.51 23.17
CA MET A 1 13.89 -0.51 23.38
C MET A 1 13.42 0.10 22.05
N SER A 2 13.53 -0.63 20.91
CA SER A 2 13.21 -0.09 19.57
C SER A 2 11.96 -0.70 18.92
N THR A 3 11.46 -1.82 19.42
CA THR A 3 10.37 -2.58 18.78
C THR A 3 9.02 -1.86 18.78
N ASP A 4 8.76 -0.96 19.73
CA ASP A 4 7.50 -0.18 19.75
C ASP A 4 7.47 0.92 18.68
N GLN A 5 8.58 1.62 18.45
CA GLN A 5 8.66 2.67 17.42
C GLN A 5 8.59 2.08 16.00
N ASP A 6 9.17 0.89 15.80
CA ASP A 6 9.06 0.17 14.53
C ASP A 6 7.68 -0.48 14.36
N THR A 7 7.01 -0.85 15.47
CA THR A 7 5.61 -1.31 15.47
C THR A 7 4.66 -0.21 14.98
N ASP A 8 4.85 1.01 15.46
CA ASP A 8 4.05 2.17 15.05
C ASP A 8 4.31 2.57 13.59
N LEU A 9 5.51 2.30 13.06
CA LEU A 9 5.89 2.67 11.70
C LEU A 9 5.04 1.94 10.65
N ALA A 10 4.84 0.63 10.78
CA ALA A 10 4.04 -0.14 9.82
C ALA A 10 2.58 0.37 9.74
N GLU A 11 2.01 0.74 10.88
CA GLU A 11 0.66 1.29 10.96
C GLU A 11 0.57 2.72 10.44
N ALA A 12 1.57 3.54 10.74
CA ALA A 12 1.66 4.90 10.21
C ALA A 12 1.73 4.87 8.67
N ILE A 13 2.56 3.98 8.10
CA ILE A 13 2.64 3.77 6.65
C ILE A 13 1.30 3.31 6.09
N ALA A 14 0.67 2.30 6.70
CA ALA A 14 -0.62 1.79 6.24
C ALA A 14 -1.69 2.88 6.21
N LYS A 15 -1.77 3.68 7.28
CA LYS A 15 -2.71 4.80 7.40
C LYS A 15 -2.44 5.89 6.36
N GLU A 16 -1.19 6.27 6.17
CA GLU A 16 -0.80 7.28 5.18
C GLU A 16 -1.15 6.85 3.75
N LEU A 17 -0.88 5.58 3.40
CA LEU A 17 -1.22 5.06 2.08
C LEU A 17 -2.72 4.98 1.85
N LEU A 18 -3.50 4.53 2.85
CA LEU A 18 -4.96 4.48 2.75
C LEU A 18 -5.63 5.85 2.68
N ALA A 19 -4.95 6.92 3.12
CA ALA A 19 -5.42 8.29 2.95
C ALA A 19 -5.21 8.83 1.52
N HIS A 20 -4.42 8.14 0.69
CA HIS A 20 -4.18 8.55 -0.69
C HIS A 20 -5.41 8.30 -1.58
N PRO A 21 -5.89 9.29 -2.37
CA PRO A 21 -7.11 9.13 -3.17
C PRO A 21 -7.01 8.00 -4.21
N ALA A 22 -5.81 7.79 -4.77
CA ALA A 22 -5.57 6.72 -5.73
C ALA A 22 -5.47 5.32 -5.10
N VAL A 23 -5.34 5.18 -3.78
CA VAL A 23 -5.26 3.88 -3.11
C VAL A 23 -6.66 3.44 -2.69
N VAL A 24 -7.04 2.23 -3.09
CA VAL A 24 -8.31 1.60 -2.71
C VAL A 24 -8.14 0.76 -1.45
N ALA A 25 -7.08 -0.04 -1.43
CA ALA A 25 -6.80 -0.98 -0.37
C ALA A 25 -5.31 -1.32 -0.32
N LEU A 26 -4.87 -1.82 0.84
CA LEU A 26 -3.59 -2.49 0.97
C LEU A 26 -3.77 -3.98 0.70
N SER A 27 -2.77 -4.60 0.09
CA SER A 27 -2.80 -5.98 -0.36
C SER A 27 -1.56 -6.73 0.07
N GLY A 28 -1.77 -7.88 0.72
CA GLY A 28 -0.68 -8.80 1.06
C GLY A 28 -0.15 -9.61 -0.13
N GLY A 29 -0.64 -9.34 -1.34
CA GLY A 29 -0.43 -10.15 -2.53
C GLY A 29 -1.27 -11.44 -2.52
N PRO A 30 -1.17 -12.28 -3.57
CA PRO A 30 -2.01 -13.47 -3.74
C PRO A 30 -1.91 -14.50 -2.61
N LEU A 31 -0.73 -14.59 -1.97
CA LEU A 31 -0.47 -15.49 -0.86
C LEU A 31 -0.61 -14.81 0.52
N GLY A 32 -0.92 -13.51 0.56
CA GLY A 32 -1.06 -12.74 1.81
C GLY A 32 0.22 -12.61 2.64
N VAL A 33 1.39 -12.81 2.02
CA VAL A 33 2.71 -12.89 2.69
C VAL A 33 3.33 -11.51 2.96
N LEU A 34 2.86 -10.47 2.28
CA LEU A 34 3.32 -9.11 2.53
C LEU A 34 2.52 -8.53 3.70
N ALA A 35 3.06 -8.67 4.90
CA ALA A 35 2.46 -8.16 6.12
C ALA A 35 3.49 -7.98 7.24
N THR A 36 3.24 -7.04 8.14
CA THR A 36 3.95 -6.87 9.41
C THR A 36 3.11 -7.49 10.53
N HIS A 37 3.72 -8.37 11.32
CA HIS A 37 3.06 -9.00 12.47
C HIS A 37 3.47 -8.25 13.74
N LEU A 38 2.47 -7.73 14.46
CA LEU A 38 2.63 -6.95 15.66
C LEU A 38 2.01 -7.70 16.86
N PRO A 39 2.32 -7.35 18.11
CA PRO A 39 1.66 -7.93 19.27
C PRO A 39 0.13 -7.76 19.18
N GLY A 40 -0.59 -8.87 18.97
CA GLY A 40 -2.05 -8.93 18.94
C GLY A 40 -2.72 -8.45 17.64
N ARG A 41 -1.96 -8.03 16.62
CA ARG A 41 -2.52 -7.52 15.36
C ARG A 41 -1.60 -7.74 14.16
N LYS A 42 -2.15 -7.61 12.95
CA LYS A 42 -1.42 -7.77 11.69
C LYS A 42 -1.71 -6.60 10.76
N VAL A 43 -0.65 -5.97 10.26
CA VAL A 43 -0.74 -4.94 9.21
C VAL A 43 -0.55 -5.62 7.86
N THR A 44 -1.62 -5.75 7.09
CA THR A 44 -1.58 -6.36 5.76
C THR A 44 -1.09 -5.36 4.72
N GLY A 45 -0.27 -5.81 3.76
CA GLY A 45 0.20 -5.03 2.62
C GLY A 45 1.33 -4.06 2.92
N VAL A 46 1.92 -4.14 4.11
CA VAL A 46 3.10 -3.37 4.51
C VAL A 46 4.09 -4.31 5.16
N ARG A 47 5.37 -4.22 4.79
CA ARG A 47 6.49 -4.77 5.52
C ARG A 47 7.46 -3.63 5.80
N ALA A 48 7.59 -3.29 7.07
CA ALA A 48 8.48 -2.26 7.57
C ALA A 48 9.23 -2.83 8.79
N PRO A 49 10.43 -3.41 8.59
CA PRO A 49 11.18 -4.07 9.65
C PRO A 49 11.76 -3.08 10.68
N GLY A 50 11.94 -1.81 10.30
CA GLY A 50 12.27 -0.72 11.20
C GLY A 50 12.75 0.54 10.47
N HIS A 51 13.06 1.59 11.23
CA HIS A 51 13.59 2.84 10.67
C HIS A 51 14.96 2.63 10.01
N GLY A 52 15.17 3.20 8.82
CA GLY A 52 16.42 3.03 8.07
C GLY A 52 16.52 1.71 7.30
N GLU A 53 15.53 0.82 7.43
CA GLU A 53 15.47 -0.43 6.67
C GLU A 53 14.54 -0.33 5.45
N PRO A 54 14.74 -1.16 4.42
CA PRO A 54 13.87 -1.17 3.24
C PRO A 54 12.41 -1.48 3.59
N VAL A 55 11.49 -0.76 2.94
CA VAL A 55 10.06 -0.94 3.11
C VAL A 55 9.47 -1.55 1.84
N GLU A 56 8.58 -2.53 2.00
CA GLU A 56 7.78 -3.09 0.91
C GLU A 56 6.29 -2.80 1.15
N VAL A 57 5.58 -2.36 0.12
CA VAL A 57 4.13 -2.11 0.19
C VAL A 57 3.40 -2.69 -1.01
N GLY A 58 2.24 -3.28 -0.74
CA GLY A 58 1.35 -3.86 -1.74
C GLY A 58 0.04 -3.09 -1.74
N VAL A 59 -0.34 -2.57 -2.89
CA VAL A 59 -1.50 -1.69 -3.02
C VAL A 59 -2.44 -2.16 -4.12
N VAL A 60 -3.72 -1.87 -3.94
CA VAL A 60 -4.73 -1.85 -5.01
C VAL A 60 -5.02 -0.38 -5.28
N VAL A 61 -4.91 0.03 -6.55
CA VAL A 61 -5.07 1.43 -6.93
C VAL A 61 -6.27 1.65 -7.83
N ARG A 62 -6.85 2.84 -7.79
CA ARG A 62 -7.87 3.26 -8.75
C ARG A 62 -7.20 3.53 -10.10
N LEU A 63 -7.84 3.06 -11.16
CA LEU A 63 -7.40 3.39 -12.52
C LEU A 63 -7.82 4.84 -12.84
N GLY A 64 -6.84 5.74 -12.89
CA GLY A 64 -7.05 7.15 -13.21
C GLY A 64 -5.75 7.79 -13.69
N ASP A 65 -4.84 8.05 -12.77
CA ASP A 65 -3.52 8.61 -13.07
C ASP A 65 -2.51 7.52 -13.53
N PRO A 66 -1.43 7.90 -14.23
CA PRO A 66 -0.39 6.96 -14.64
C PRO A 66 0.24 6.24 -13.44
N LEU A 67 0.29 4.90 -13.50
CA LEU A 67 0.83 4.09 -12.41
C LEU A 67 2.25 4.49 -11.94
N PRO A 68 3.21 4.79 -12.85
CA PRO A 68 4.54 5.24 -12.40
C PRO A 68 4.47 6.49 -11.52
N GLN A 69 3.65 7.48 -11.90
CA GLN A 69 3.46 8.70 -11.13
C GLN A 69 2.88 8.40 -9.75
N VAL A 70 1.78 7.63 -9.69
CA VAL A 70 1.16 7.24 -8.42
C VAL A 70 2.17 6.51 -7.53
N THR A 71 2.92 5.55 -8.06
CA THR A 71 3.90 4.82 -7.26
C THR A 71 5.03 5.70 -6.74
N GLU A 72 5.48 6.71 -7.49
CA GLU A 72 6.48 7.67 -7.00
C GLU A 72 5.94 8.58 -5.90
N GLU A 73 4.68 9.03 -6.01
CA GLU A 73 4.00 9.78 -4.95
C GLU A 73 3.87 8.94 -3.66
N LEU A 74 3.51 7.66 -3.79
CA LEU A 74 3.44 6.75 -2.65
C LEU A 74 4.84 6.53 -2.03
N ARG A 75 5.89 6.33 -2.85
CA ARG A 75 7.28 6.20 -2.36
C ARG A 75 7.70 7.45 -1.59
N ALA A 76 7.38 8.64 -2.09
CA ALA A 76 7.70 9.89 -1.43
C ALA A 76 7.03 9.99 -0.04
N ARG A 77 5.73 9.68 0.05
CA ARG A 77 4.98 9.67 1.32
C ARG A 77 5.50 8.65 2.32
N VAL A 78 5.87 7.45 1.87
CA VAL A 78 6.45 6.45 2.78
C VAL A 78 7.81 6.91 3.31
N ARG A 79 8.63 7.56 2.47
CA ARG A 79 9.95 8.08 2.88
C ARG A 79 9.86 9.21 3.91
N THR A 80 8.76 9.96 3.99
CA THR A 80 8.60 10.97 5.05
C THR A 80 8.45 10.34 6.44
N LEU A 81 7.98 9.08 6.50
CA LEU A 81 7.80 8.33 7.74
C LEU A 81 9.01 7.43 8.03
N ALA A 82 9.46 6.64 7.05
CA ALA A 82 10.51 5.63 7.23
C ALA A 82 11.94 6.16 7.06
N GLY A 83 12.10 7.41 6.60
CA GLY A 83 13.37 8.01 6.25
C GLY A 83 13.81 7.73 4.81
N ALA A 84 15.07 8.06 4.51
CA ALA A 84 15.67 7.92 3.17
C ALA A 84 16.02 6.45 2.83
N VAL A 85 15.01 5.60 2.82
CA VAL A 85 15.14 4.15 2.55
C VAL A 85 14.63 3.79 1.16
N ARG A 86 15.02 2.60 0.70
CA ARG A 86 14.37 1.98 -0.46
C ARG A 86 12.94 1.63 -0.08
N VAL A 87 11.99 2.06 -0.91
CA VAL A 87 10.57 1.72 -0.78
C VAL A 87 10.17 1.00 -2.04
N ASP A 88 9.80 -0.28 -1.96
CA ASP A 88 9.29 -1.05 -3.10
C ASP A 88 7.76 -1.05 -3.09
N VAL A 89 7.16 -0.51 -4.14
CA VAL A 89 5.71 -0.45 -4.30
C VAL A 89 5.27 -1.46 -5.34
N THR A 90 4.42 -2.40 -4.94
CA THR A 90 3.80 -3.38 -5.83
C THR A 90 2.32 -3.04 -6.00
N VAL A 91 1.92 -2.72 -7.23
CA VAL A 91 0.49 -2.62 -7.58
C VAL A 91 -0.01 -4.03 -7.84
N THR A 92 -0.78 -4.56 -6.89
CA THR A 92 -1.28 -5.95 -6.93
C THR A 92 -2.54 -6.10 -7.77
N ASP A 93 -3.33 -5.02 -7.87
CA ASP A 93 -4.54 -4.97 -8.67
C ASP A 93 -4.92 -3.51 -8.98
N VAL A 94 -5.78 -3.31 -9.97
CA VAL A 94 -6.31 -2.01 -10.39
C VAL A 94 -7.84 -2.04 -10.41
N GLN A 95 -8.47 -1.11 -9.69
CA GLN A 95 -9.92 -0.94 -9.75
C GLN A 95 -10.27 0.09 -10.82
N ALA A 96 -10.84 -0.38 -11.92
CA ALA A 96 -11.48 0.47 -12.92
C ALA A 96 -12.95 0.72 -12.54
N GLU A 97 -13.39 1.97 -12.57
CA GLU A 97 -14.83 2.25 -12.62
C GLU A 97 -15.32 1.90 -14.02
N VAL A 98 -16.02 0.76 -14.13
CA VAL A 98 -16.73 0.42 -15.36
C VAL A 98 -17.99 1.31 -15.45
N PRO A 99 -18.13 2.17 -16.48
CA PRO A 99 -19.34 2.95 -16.63
C PRO A 99 -20.57 2.03 -16.69
N ALA A 100 -21.67 2.42 -16.04
CA ALA A 100 -22.88 1.58 -15.88
C ALA A 100 -23.46 1.03 -17.19
N GLN A 101 -23.17 1.68 -18.32
CA GLN A 101 -23.63 1.33 -19.66
C GLN A 101 -22.97 0.04 -20.19
N ALA A 102 -21.70 -0.21 -19.86
CA ALA A 102 -21.00 -1.44 -20.26
C ALA A 102 -21.52 -2.67 -19.50
N ARG A 103 -21.88 -2.51 -18.21
CA ARG A 103 -22.47 -3.59 -17.39
C ARG A 103 -23.87 -4.04 -17.85
N ALA A 104 -24.60 -3.18 -18.57
CA ALA A 104 -25.91 -3.51 -19.13
C ALA A 104 -25.80 -4.30 -20.45
N ALA A 105 -24.70 -4.13 -21.19
CA ALA A 105 -24.45 -4.83 -22.44
C ALA A 105 -23.95 -6.28 -22.22
N GLU A 106 -23.17 -6.54 -21.17
CA GLU A 106 -22.68 -7.89 -20.83
C GLU A 106 -23.78 -8.84 -20.28
N ARG A 107 -24.97 -8.33 -19.98
CA ARG A 107 -26.13 -9.13 -19.54
C ARG A 107 -27.11 -9.49 -20.68
N ARG A 108 -26.68 -9.36 -21.94
CA ARG A 108 -27.46 -9.72 -23.13
C ARG A 108 -26.73 -10.79 -23.93
#